data_AF-A0A1F8A6D4-F1
#
_entry.id   AF-A0A1F8A6D4-F1
#
_cell.length_a   1.000
_cell.length_b   1.000
_cell.length_c   1.000
_cell.angle_alpha   90.00
_cell.angle_beta   90.00
_cell.angle_gamma   90.00
#
_symmetry.space_group_name_H-M   'P 1'
#
loop_
_entity.id
_entity.type
_entity.pdbx_description
1 polymer ?
#
loop_
_entity_poly.entity_id
_entity_poly.type
_entity_poly.pdbx_seq_one_letter_code
_entity_poly.pdbx_strand_id
1 'polypeptide(L)'
;MRLPYAPQSPEGLSADTQEIYSRIAARRTPRPLIPLDLTLLHAPQVADGYNSFVGALRSKTILHADFLELSISRIAVLNKAVYEWNIHAPLALTPGSQHQSCSSSSHYHHLPKPPKEVRKPGDRPASELGNEPLLLILMR
;
A
#
# COMPACT_ATOMS: atom_id res chain seq x y z
N MET A 1 16.55 1.80 8.30
CA MET A 1 16.38 0.87 9.43
C MET A 1 14.99 0.22 9.30
N ARG A 2 14.88 -1.11 9.36
CA ARG A 2 13.58 -1.80 9.34
C ARG A 2 13.19 -2.10 10.79
N LEU A 3 11.99 -1.67 11.19
CA LEU A 3 11.44 -2.04 12.49
C LEU A 3 11.04 -3.53 12.47
N PRO A 4 11.31 -4.29 13.55
CA PRO A 4 10.66 -5.58 13.76
C PRO A 4 9.14 -5.39 13.72
N TYR A 5 8.39 -6.37 13.21
CA TYR A 5 6.92 -6.30 13.25
C TYR A 5 6.38 -6.62 14.64
N ALA A 6 5.24 -6.03 14.99
CA ALA A 6 4.46 -6.47 16.14
C ALA A 6 4.00 -7.94 15.96
N PRO A 7 3.63 -8.64 17.05
CA PRO A 7 3.11 -10.00 16.97
C PRO A 7 1.94 -10.13 15.98
N GLN A 8 1.86 -11.25 15.28
CA GLN A 8 0.76 -11.56 14.35
C GLN A 8 -0.55 -11.85 15.07
N SER A 9 -0.48 -12.42 16.27
CA SER A 9 -1.61 -12.72 17.14
C SER A 9 -1.60 -11.78 18.35
N PRO A 10 -2.76 -11.28 18.82
CA PRO A 10 -2.83 -10.46 20.02
C PRO A 10 -2.92 -11.27 21.32
N GLU A 11 -2.68 -12.59 21.27
CA GLU A 11 -2.61 -13.45 22.45
C GLU A 11 -1.65 -12.90 23.51
N GLY A 12 -2.11 -12.84 24.75
CA GLY A 12 -1.33 -12.29 25.87
C GLY A 12 -1.30 -10.76 25.95
N LEU A 13 -1.95 -10.04 25.02
CA LEU A 13 -2.11 -8.58 25.09
C LEU A 13 -3.38 -8.19 25.85
N SER A 14 -3.53 -6.90 26.18
CA SER A 14 -4.75 -6.39 26.83
C SER A 14 -6.00 -6.60 25.97
N ALA A 15 -7.18 -6.68 26.61
CA ALA A 15 -8.46 -6.83 25.92
C ALA A 15 -8.69 -5.74 24.86
N ASP A 16 -8.42 -4.48 25.20
CA ASP A 16 -8.54 -3.34 24.26
C ASP A 16 -7.63 -3.51 23.03
N THR A 17 -6.41 -4.02 23.23
CA THR A 17 -5.48 -4.26 22.12
C THR A 17 -5.96 -5.43 21.24
N GLN A 18 -6.48 -6.49 21.85
CA GLN A 18 -7.06 -7.62 21.12
C GLN A 18 -8.24 -7.18 20.24
N GLU A 19 -9.08 -6.26 20.75
CA GLU A 19 -10.20 -5.71 19.99
C GLU A 19 -9.74 -4.90 18.78
N ILE A 20 -8.68 -4.08 18.93
CA ILE A 20 -8.06 -3.34 17.82
C ILE A 20 -7.52 -4.30 16.75
N TYR A 21 -6.80 -5.34 17.16
CA TYR A 21 -6.32 -6.38 16.25
C TYR A 21 -7.48 -7.00 15.46
N SER A 22 -8.58 -7.33 16.15
CA SER A 22 -9.79 -7.90 15.53
C SER A 22 -10.39 -6.96 14.47
N ARG A 23 -10.56 -5.66 14.78
CA ARG A 23 -11.07 -4.66 13.82
C ARG A 23 -10.20 -4.54 12.57
N ILE A 24 -8.88 -4.49 12.75
CA ILE A 24 -7.93 -4.38 11.62
C ILE A 24 -7.94 -5.66 10.79
N ALA A 25 -7.96 -6.83 11.43
CA ALA A 25 -8.02 -8.12 10.75
C ALA A 25 -9.32 -8.30 9.95
N ALA A 26 -10.48 -7.93 10.51
CA ALA A 26 -11.78 -8.01 9.85
C ALA A 26 -11.83 -7.23 8.52
N ARG A 27 -11.17 -6.06 8.47
CA ARG A 27 -11.06 -5.27 7.23
C ARG A 27 -10.18 -5.95 6.17
N ARG A 28 -9.22 -6.78 6.58
CA ARG A 28 -8.27 -7.46 5.68
C ARG A 28 -8.81 -8.77 5.14
N THR A 29 -9.78 -9.40 5.81
CA THR A 29 -10.38 -10.68 5.44
C THR A 29 -10.75 -10.75 3.95
N PRO A 30 -10.38 -11.84 3.24
CA PRO A 30 -9.74 -13.06 3.73
C PRO A 30 -8.21 -13.00 3.82
N ARG A 31 -7.59 -11.85 3.53
CA ARG A 31 -6.13 -11.67 3.59
C ARG A 31 -5.66 -11.48 5.04
N PRO A 32 -4.44 -11.91 5.39
CA PRO A 32 -3.86 -11.65 6.69
C PRO A 32 -3.51 -10.18 6.89
N LEU A 33 -3.12 -9.82 8.12
CA LEU A 33 -2.50 -8.53 8.41
C LEU A 33 -1.28 -8.30 7.52
N ILE A 34 -1.15 -7.09 6.99
CA ILE A 34 -0.02 -6.74 6.12
C ILE A 34 1.10 -6.09 6.93
N PRO A 35 2.33 -5.98 6.37
CA PRO A 35 3.45 -5.28 7.00
C PRO A 35 3.14 -3.92 7.63
N LEU A 36 2.31 -3.10 6.97
CA LEU A 36 1.91 -1.79 7.51
C LEU A 36 1.10 -1.93 8.80
N ASP A 37 0.13 -2.84 8.82
CA ASP A 37 -0.71 -3.06 10.01
C ASP A 37 0.19 -3.45 11.20
N LEU A 38 1.08 -4.42 11.00
CA LEU A 38 1.98 -4.92 12.04
C LEU A 38 3.05 -3.91 12.46
N THR A 39 3.39 -2.96 11.59
CA THR A 39 4.28 -1.85 11.96
C THR A 39 3.55 -0.86 12.87
N LEU A 40 2.30 -0.53 12.56
CA LEU A 40 1.49 0.38 13.35
C LEU A 40 1.06 -0.21 14.70
N LEU A 41 0.92 -1.53 14.79
CA LEU A 41 0.50 -2.24 16.00
C LEU A 41 1.51 -2.20 17.16
N HIS A 42 2.71 -1.64 16.95
CA HIS A 42 3.55 -1.18 18.07
C HIS A 42 2.91 -0.06 18.89
N ALA A 43 1.95 0.67 18.31
CA ALA A 43 1.12 1.67 18.97
C ALA A 43 -0.37 1.41 18.64
N PRO A 44 -1.06 0.47 19.33
CA PRO A 44 -2.39 -0.01 18.95
C PRO A 44 -3.43 1.09 18.72
N GLN A 45 -3.49 2.10 19.59
CA GLN A 45 -4.46 3.20 19.47
C GLN A 45 -4.21 4.06 18.20
N VAL A 46 -2.94 4.22 17.81
CA VAL A 46 -2.57 4.88 16.54
C VAL A 46 -2.98 4.01 15.36
N ALA A 47 -2.77 2.69 15.45
CA ALA A 47 -3.19 1.75 14.42
C ALA A 47 -4.71 1.78 14.20
N ASP A 48 -5.50 1.87 15.27
CA ASP A 48 -6.96 1.92 15.20
C ASP A 48 -7.49 3.24 14.61
N GLY A 49 -6.90 4.37 15.02
CA GLY A 49 -7.19 5.66 14.41
C GLY A 49 -6.85 5.69 12.93
N TYR A 50 -5.68 5.18 12.55
CA TYR A 50 -5.28 5.04 11.14
C TYR A 50 -6.24 4.13 10.35
N ASN A 51 -6.63 2.99 10.94
CA ASN A 51 -7.58 2.04 10.36
C ASN A 51 -8.91 2.71 10.02
N SER A 52 -9.45 3.48 10.96
CA SER A 52 -10.70 4.21 10.82
C SER A 52 -10.61 5.34 9.79
N PHE A 53 -9.57 6.16 9.88
CA PHE A 53 -9.37 7.31 9.00
C PHE A 53 -9.19 6.91 7.53
N VAL A 54 -8.27 5.96 7.26
CA VAL A 54 -8.03 5.49 5.87
C VAL A 54 -9.23 4.74 5.33
N GLY A 55 -9.96 4.01 6.18
CA GLY A 55 -11.24 3.40 5.83
C GLY A 55 -12.22 4.44 5.29
N ALA A 56 -12.42 5.55 6.03
CA ALA A 56 -13.29 6.64 5.59
C ALA A 56 -12.83 7.28 4.28
N LEU A 57 -11.53 7.56 4.13
CA LEU A 57 -10.98 8.13 2.88
C LEU A 57 -11.23 7.24 1.66
N ARG A 58 -11.21 5.91 1.81
CA ARG A 58 -11.36 4.98 0.69
C ARG A 58 -12.81 4.65 0.33
N SER A 59 -13.72 4.64 1.31
CA SER A 59 -15.09 4.15 1.09
C SER A 59 -16.20 5.16 1.37
N LYS A 60 -15.88 6.29 2.02
CA LYS A 60 -16.86 7.33 2.42
C LYS A 60 -16.52 8.71 1.85
N THR A 61 -15.71 8.75 0.79
CA THR A 61 -15.38 9.98 0.07
C THR A 61 -16.30 10.18 -1.13
N ILE A 62 -16.38 11.42 -1.62
CA ILE A 62 -17.09 11.79 -2.84
C ILE A 62 -16.26 11.51 -4.11
N LEU A 63 -14.96 11.28 -3.96
CA LEU A 63 -14.06 11.03 -5.09
C LEU A 63 -14.24 9.61 -5.63
N HIS A 64 -14.30 9.48 -6.95
CA HIS A 64 -14.28 8.17 -7.60
C HIS A 64 -12.96 7.44 -7.28
N ALA A 65 -13.02 6.11 -7.20
CA ALA A 65 -11.86 5.28 -6.85
C ALA A 65 -10.65 5.57 -7.75
N ASP A 66 -10.87 5.76 -9.06
CA ASP A 66 -9.81 6.07 -10.02
C ASP A 66 -9.02 7.35 -9.67
N PHE A 67 -9.70 8.38 -9.18
CA PHE A 67 -9.05 9.64 -8.78
C PHE A 67 -8.21 9.45 -7.52
N LEU A 68 -8.67 8.61 -6.58
CA LEU A 68 -7.89 8.28 -5.39
C LEU A 68 -6.61 7.53 -5.79
N GLU A 69 -6.74 6.49 -6.60
CA GLU A 69 -5.61 5.66 -7.02
C GLU A 69 -4.60 6.48 -7.87
N LEU A 70 -5.08 7.38 -8.73
CA LEU A 70 -4.21 8.31 -9.47
C LEU A 70 -3.50 9.29 -8.55
N SER A 71 -4.21 9.89 -7.58
CA SER A 71 -3.65 10.84 -6.62
C SER A 71 -2.55 10.19 -5.76
N ILE A 72 -2.81 8.98 -5.25
CA ILE A 72 -1.82 8.20 -4.49
C ILE A 72 -0.61 7.89 -5.35
N SER A 73 -0.81 7.43 -6.58
CA SER A 73 0.27 7.12 -7.53
C SER A 73 1.14 8.34 -7.83
N ARG A 74 0.54 9.52 -8.02
CA ARG A 74 1.27 10.76 -8.25
C ARG A 74 2.11 11.17 -7.04
N ILE A 75 1.55 11.08 -5.82
CA ILE A 75 2.29 11.38 -4.59
C ILE A 75 3.44 10.38 -4.40
N ALA A 76 3.22 9.11 -4.73
CA ALA A 76 4.25 8.09 -4.63
C ALA A 76 5.46 8.41 -5.53
N VAL A 77 5.22 8.88 -6.76
CA VAL A 77 6.28 9.36 -7.65
C VAL A 77 7.04 10.53 -7.06
N LEU A 78 6.32 11.58 -6.63
CA LEU A 78 6.93 12.80 -6.10
C LEU A 78 7.80 12.53 -4.87
N ASN A 79 7.40 11.57 -4.04
CA ASN A 79 8.11 11.20 -2.81
C ASN A 79 9.07 10.02 -2.99
N LYS A 80 9.20 9.46 -4.19
CA LYS A 80 9.98 8.23 -4.44
C LYS A 80 9.52 7.06 -3.56
N ALA A 81 8.24 7.00 -3.23
CA ALA A 81 7.63 5.97 -2.38
C ALA A 81 7.33 4.71 -3.20
N VAL A 82 8.37 3.91 -3.45
CA VAL A 82 8.31 2.71 -4.30
C VAL A 82 7.25 1.70 -3.83
N TYR A 83 7.05 1.57 -2.52
CA TYR A 83 6.03 0.66 -1.97
C TYR A 83 4.62 1.04 -2.43
N GLU A 84 4.25 2.32 -2.31
CA GLU A 84 2.94 2.82 -2.71
C GLU A 84 2.77 2.78 -4.23
N TRP A 85 3.81 3.13 -5.00
CA TRP A 85 3.77 3.07 -6.47
C TRP A 85 3.44 1.66 -6.96
N ASN A 86 4.10 0.64 -6.42
CA ASN A 86 3.92 -0.75 -6.85
C ASN A 86 2.50 -1.28 -6.56
N ILE A 87 1.81 -0.73 -5.56
CA ILE A 87 0.45 -1.14 -5.17
C ILE A 87 -0.59 -0.36 -5.98
N HIS A 88 -0.43 0.96 -6.07
CA HIS A 88 -1.50 1.87 -6.51
C HIS A 88 -1.47 2.18 -8.01
N ALA A 89 -0.29 2.19 -8.64
CA ALA A 89 -0.20 2.48 -10.08
C ALA A 89 -0.95 1.47 -10.97
N PRO A 90 -0.92 0.15 -10.70
CA PRO A 90 -1.73 -0.80 -11.47
C PRO A 90 -3.24 -0.58 -11.30
N LEU A 91 -3.69 -0.16 -10.11
CA LEU A 91 -5.11 0.07 -9.84
C LEU A 91 -5.64 1.28 -10.63
N ALA A 92 -4.85 2.35 -10.71
CA ALA A 92 -5.20 3.54 -11.50
C ALA A 92 -5.36 3.27 -13.01
N LEU A 93 -4.72 2.20 -13.52
CA LEU A 93 -4.69 1.83 -14.94
C LEU A 93 -5.69 0.72 -15.32
N THR A 94 -6.54 0.28 -14.39
CA THR A 94 -7.47 -0.84 -14.61
C THR A 94 -8.54 -0.48 -15.66
N PRO A 95 -8.89 -1.40 -16.59
CA PRO A 95 -9.93 -1.15 -17.59
C PRO A 95 -11.28 -0.76 -16.99
N GLY A 96 -11.84 0.35 -17.49
CA GLY A 96 -13.04 0.99 -16.94
C GLY A 96 -12.76 2.20 -16.05
N SER A 97 -11.49 2.47 -15.70
CA SER A 97 -11.14 3.75 -15.08
C SER A 97 -11.30 4.90 -16.07
N GLN A 98 -11.86 6.03 -15.62
CA GLN A 98 -12.12 7.20 -16.49
C GLN A 98 -10.84 7.85 -17.07
N HIS A 99 -9.67 7.28 -16.79
CA HIS A 99 -8.35 7.83 -17.09
C HIS A 99 -7.44 6.93 -17.92
N GLN A 100 -7.96 5.85 -18.53
CA GLN A 100 -7.22 5.16 -19.60
C GLN A 100 -6.67 6.14 -20.68
N SER A 101 -7.36 7.26 -20.91
CA SER A 101 -6.92 8.30 -21.85
C SER A 101 -5.80 9.22 -21.36
N CYS A 102 -5.40 9.19 -20.07
CA CYS A 102 -4.34 10.07 -19.53
C CYS A 102 -2.92 9.46 -19.69
N SER A 103 -2.81 8.36 -20.44
CA SER A 103 -1.55 7.70 -20.83
C SER A 103 -0.66 8.54 -21.75
N SER A 104 -1.14 9.69 -22.25
CA SER A 104 -0.49 10.52 -23.27
C SER A 104 0.37 11.67 -22.71
N SER A 105 0.52 11.79 -21.39
CA SER A 105 1.46 12.75 -20.82
C SER A 105 2.90 12.24 -20.95
N SER A 106 3.62 12.75 -21.96
CA SER A 106 5.05 12.54 -22.27
C SER A 106 6.01 12.67 -21.05
N HIS A 107 5.56 13.24 -19.95
CA HIS A 107 6.31 13.43 -18.71
C HIS A 107 6.55 12.19 -17.85
N TYR A 108 6.02 11.01 -18.16
CA TYR A 108 6.16 9.84 -17.28
C TYR A 108 7.11 8.74 -17.80
N HIS A 109 7.81 8.95 -18.92
CA HIS A 109 8.73 7.95 -19.49
C HIS A 109 9.95 7.63 -18.61
N HIS A 110 10.33 8.51 -17.69
CA HIS A 110 11.46 8.30 -16.77
C HIS A 110 11.07 7.50 -15.51
N LEU A 111 9.78 7.23 -15.30
CA LEU A 111 9.34 6.45 -14.16
C LEU A 111 9.52 4.95 -14.44
N PRO A 112 9.89 4.16 -13.42
CA PRO A 112 9.86 2.71 -13.56
C PRO A 112 8.45 2.29 -13.97
N LYS A 113 8.36 1.55 -15.08
CA LYS A 113 7.08 1.05 -15.58
C LYS A 113 6.38 0.29 -14.46
N PRO A 114 5.08 0.53 -14.21
CA PRO A 114 4.34 -0.29 -13.27
C PRO A 114 4.44 -1.75 -13.72
N PRO A 115 4.52 -2.71 -12.78
CA PRO A 115 4.58 -4.12 -13.13
C PRO A 115 3.40 -4.48 -14.04
N LYS A 116 3.67 -5.23 -15.12
CA LYS A 116 2.68 -5.57 -16.16
C LYS A 116 1.51 -6.41 -15.63
N GLU A 117 1.64 -6.99 -14.45
CA GLU A 117 0.61 -7.77 -13.76
C GLU A 117 0.52 -7.34 -12.29
N VAL A 118 -0.72 -7.28 -11.79
CA VAL A 118 -1.01 -7.22 -10.35
C VAL A 118 -0.59 -8.55 -9.74
N ARG A 119 0.63 -8.63 -9.21
CA ARG A 119 1.15 -9.83 -8.54
C ARG A 119 0.35 -10.11 -7.26
N LYS A 120 -0.08 -11.35 -7.05
CA LYS A 120 -0.86 -11.73 -5.86
C LYS A 120 0.05 -11.73 -4.62
N PRO A 121 -0.45 -11.38 -3.42
CA PRO A 121 0.32 -11.53 -2.19
C PRO A 121 0.62 -13.01 -1.93
N GLY A 122 1.89 -13.42 -2.05
CA GLY A 122 2.34 -14.81 -1.84
C GLY A 122 3.44 -15.29 -2.80
N ASP A 123 3.63 -14.61 -3.92
CA ASP A 123 4.43 -15.14 -5.04
C ASP A 123 5.95 -14.90 -4.95
N ARG A 124 6.53 -14.56 -3.79
CA ARG A 124 8.00 -14.41 -3.67
C ARG A 124 8.66 -15.48 -2.79
N PRO A 125 9.58 -16.30 -3.33
CA PRO A 125 10.50 -17.06 -2.49
C PRO A 125 11.49 -16.11 -1.79
N ALA A 126 11.86 -16.44 -0.56
CA ALA A 126 12.71 -15.62 0.30
C ALA A 126 14.11 -15.31 -0.27
N SER A 127 14.52 -16.02 -1.32
CA SER A 127 15.81 -15.88 -2.02
C SER A 127 15.95 -14.63 -2.89
N GLU A 128 14.85 -13.93 -3.22
CA GLU A 128 14.87 -12.74 -4.09
C GLU A 128 14.91 -11.40 -3.34
N LEU A 129 15.20 -11.41 -2.02
CA LEU A 129 15.32 -10.20 -1.21
C LEU A 129 16.74 -9.60 -1.18
N GLY A 130 17.65 -10.08 -2.03
CA GLY A 130 19.05 -9.64 -2.09
C GLY A 130 19.41 -8.88 -3.36
N ASN A 131 19.86 -7.63 -3.19
CA ASN A 131 20.79 -6.88 -4.04
C ASN A 131 20.51 -6.74 -5.55
N GLU A 132 19.67 -5.77 -5.93
CA GLU A 132 19.78 -5.12 -7.26
C GLU A 132 19.81 -3.59 -7.09
N PRO A 133 20.84 -2.88 -7.57
CA PRO A 133 21.00 -1.44 -7.36
C PRO A 133 20.18 -0.66 -8.39
N LEU A 134 18.85 -0.59 -8.21
CA LEU A 134 17.98 0.29 -9.00
C LEU A 134 18.01 1.73 -8.47
N LEU A 135 19.20 2.34 -8.41
CA LEU A 135 19.36 3.73 -7.94
C LEU A 135 20.34 4.56 -8.78
N LEU A 136 20.59 4.22 -10.05
CA LEU A 136 21.51 4.98 -10.90
C LEU A 136 20.94 5.56 -12.20
N ILE A 137 19.63 5.76 -12.28
CA ILE A 137 19.02 6.59 -13.33
C ILE A 137 17.87 7.33 -12.65
N LEU A 138 18.08 8.55 -12.12
CA LEU A 138 17.05 9.57 -11.79
C LEU A 138 17.67 10.80 -11.08
N MET A 139 18.72 11.37 -11.67
CA MET A 139 19.26 12.68 -11.26
C MET A 139 19.61 13.63 -12.42
N ARG A 140 18.91 13.52 -13.55
CA ARG A 140 18.83 14.61 -14.54
C ARG A 140 17.43 14.67 -15.13
#